data_AF-A0AA40LTK9-F1
#
_entry.id   AF-A0AA40LTK9-F1
#
_cell.length_a   1.000
_cell.length_b   1.000
_cell.length_c   1.000
_cell.angle_alpha   90.00
_cell.angle_beta   90.00
_cell.angle_gamma   90.00
#
_symmetry.space_group_name_H-M   'P 1'
#
loop_
_entity.id
_entity.type
_entity.pdbx_description
1 polymer ?
#
loop_
_entity_poly.entity_id
_entity_poly.type
_entity_poly.pdbx_seq_one_letter_code
_entity_poly.pdbx_strand_id
1 'polypeptide(L)'
;MVIACLEPLRYTQMKEKQEIRDFKSLHGAGKEEAALESKLAHPLNLLGPGGSWNMARHPVLWFILLSALIDKSHACFCDHFPWTGWSSCSKTCNTGTQTRSRQVIKNEYYWKNSCEQLCTFWETRECNRQACPINCLLGDYGPWSDCDPCVKKQFKVRSILRPSQFGGQKCTEPLVNFQPCIPTKLCKIEEIDCKNKFRCDSGRCIASKLECNGENDCGDNSDERDCGRKKSVCSRKYIPIPNVNRMSTGFNFLAGEPRGEVLDNSFTGGICKTVKSIKASNPYRVPANLEDVNFEVEIKEDDLKTEFYTDLTPIGKNKDQKTSASTKDERGVHVPIFYSSTKSQSSTQNSAFKEAIQASHKKDSSFIRIHMVIKVLNFTMKSKDLQLSNVFLEALNQLPLDYNYALYSRIFENFGTHYFTSGSLGGVYDLLYQYSARN
;
A
#
# COMPACT_ATOMS: atom_id res chain seq x y z
N MET A 1 19.51 17.33 -13.71
CA MET A 1 19.68 18.12 -12.47
C MET A 1 19.15 17.26 -11.35
N VAL A 2 20.04 16.64 -10.59
CA VAL A 2 19.70 15.75 -9.48
C VAL A 2 19.45 16.65 -8.27
N ILE A 3 18.20 16.78 -7.84
CA ILE A 3 17.91 17.44 -6.56
C ILE A 3 18.18 16.39 -5.48
N ALA A 4 19.42 16.37 -4.99
CA ALA A 4 19.79 15.69 -3.78
C ALA A 4 19.33 16.56 -2.59
N CYS A 5 18.52 16.00 -1.69
CA CYS A 5 18.17 16.63 -0.43
C CYS A 5 19.43 16.74 0.45
N LEU A 6 19.81 17.97 0.78
CA LEU A 6 20.66 18.28 1.93
C LEU A 6 19.76 18.82 3.05
N GLU A 7 19.69 18.08 4.15
CA GLU A 7 19.38 18.59 5.51
C GLU A 7 20.51 19.54 6.00
N PRO A 8 20.42 20.28 7.14
CA PRO A 8 19.52 20.10 8.31
C PRO A 8 18.97 21.41 8.95
N LEU A 9 18.05 21.30 9.92
CA LEU A 9 18.28 21.78 11.30
C LEU A 9 17.16 21.40 12.30
N ARG A 10 17.64 20.90 13.43
CA ARG A 10 16.95 20.47 14.66
C ARG A 10 16.22 21.61 15.36
N TYR A 11 14.95 21.41 15.69
CA TYR A 11 14.35 21.90 16.94
C TYR A 11 13.08 21.06 17.20
N THR A 12 12.72 20.85 18.47
CA THR A 12 11.50 20.14 18.96
C THR A 12 11.50 18.61 19.11
N GLN A 13 12.59 17.99 19.60
CA GLN A 13 12.56 16.59 20.11
C GLN A 13 13.14 16.41 21.53
N MET A 14 12.99 17.41 22.40
CA MET A 14 13.51 17.38 23.79
C MET A 14 12.42 17.41 24.87
N LYS A 15 11.16 17.00 24.58
CA LYS A 15 10.12 16.88 25.63
C LYS A 15 9.36 15.55 25.70
N GLU A 16 9.58 14.61 24.80
CA GLU A 16 8.79 13.35 24.74
C GLU A 16 9.55 12.11 25.27
N LYS A 17 10.78 12.28 25.75
CA LYS A 17 11.65 11.17 26.23
C LYS A 17 11.60 10.91 27.74
N GLN A 18 10.68 11.55 28.47
CA GLN A 18 10.56 11.42 29.92
C GLN A 18 9.35 10.57 30.39
N GLU A 19 8.38 10.23 29.52
CA GLU A 19 7.18 9.46 29.95
C GLU A 19 7.19 7.97 29.53
N ILE A 20 8.19 7.49 28.80
CA ILE A 20 8.28 6.07 28.38
C ILE A 20 9.20 5.24 29.32
N ARG A 21 9.67 5.83 30.42
CA ARG A 21 10.55 5.12 31.38
C ARG A 21 9.86 4.56 32.63
N ASP A 22 8.58 4.85 32.85
CA ASP A 22 7.82 4.34 34.01
C ASP A 22 6.89 3.15 33.69
N PHE A 23 6.75 2.77 32.41
CA PHE A 23 5.86 1.65 32.03
C PHE A 23 6.56 0.28 32.01
N LYS A 24 7.85 0.21 32.37
CA LYS A 24 8.68 -1.02 32.32
C LYS A 24 9.05 -1.58 33.70
N SER A 25 8.25 -1.27 34.74
CA SER A 25 8.50 -1.67 36.13
C SER A 25 7.48 -2.64 36.74
N LEU A 26 6.47 -3.16 36.00
CA LEU A 26 5.36 -3.90 36.65
C LEU A 26 4.97 -5.26 36.07
N HIS A 27 5.81 -5.90 35.26
CA HIS A 27 5.62 -7.33 34.95
C HIS A 27 6.95 -8.10 34.95
N GLY A 28 7.32 -8.58 36.14
CA GLY A 28 8.41 -9.51 36.35
C GLY A 28 8.20 -10.29 37.64
N ALA A 29 7.36 -11.33 37.61
CA ALA A 29 7.39 -12.47 38.52
C ALA A 29 6.41 -13.55 38.02
N GLY A 30 6.87 -14.80 37.89
CA GLY A 30 6.01 -15.96 37.62
C GLY A 30 6.55 -16.94 36.58
N LYS A 31 7.72 -17.54 36.83
CA LYS A 31 8.07 -18.89 36.37
C LYS A 31 7.54 -19.86 37.42
N GLU A 32 6.77 -20.89 37.04
CA GLU A 32 7.07 -22.32 37.22
C GLU A 32 5.85 -23.22 36.94
N GLU A 33 6.17 -24.38 36.35
CA GLU A 33 5.45 -25.67 36.32
C GLU A 33 4.10 -25.81 35.59
N ALA A 34 4.12 -26.53 34.47
CA ALA A 34 3.72 -27.95 34.42
C ALA A 34 3.66 -28.42 32.95
N ALA A 35 4.64 -29.24 32.57
CA ALA A 35 4.58 -30.08 31.38
C ALA A 35 4.31 -31.52 31.82
N LEU A 36 3.81 -32.32 30.88
CA LEU A 36 3.72 -33.78 30.88
C LEU A 36 2.37 -34.36 31.35
N GLU A 37 1.54 -34.80 30.39
CA GLU A 37 0.94 -36.14 30.39
C GLU A 37 0.45 -36.48 28.97
N SER A 38 1.12 -37.43 28.32
CA SER A 38 0.55 -38.23 27.25
C SER A 38 1.31 -39.56 27.18
N LYS A 39 0.56 -40.65 26.94
CA LYS A 39 0.95 -42.07 26.77
C LYS A 39 0.94 -42.90 28.04
N LEU A 40 -0.04 -43.82 28.14
CA LEU A 40 0.16 -45.25 27.82
C LEU A 40 -1.12 -46.05 28.03
N ALA A 41 -1.51 -46.79 27.00
CA ALA A 41 -2.44 -47.91 27.05
C ALA A 41 -1.71 -49.14 26.49
N HIS A 42 -1.53 -50.19 27.30
CA HIS A 42 -1.84 -51.60 26.99
C HIS A 42 -1.40 -52.54 28.14
N PRO A 43 -2.02 -53.74 28.25
CA PRO A 43 -2.03 -54.61 29.43
C PRO A 43 -0.98 -55.73 29.37
N LEU A 44 -0.69 -56.39 30.50
CA LEU A 44 -0.43 -57.84 30.58
C LEU A 44 -0.29 -58.36 32.02
N ASN A 45 -0.86 -59.57 32.18
CA ASN A 45 -0.89 -60.50 33.31
C ASN A 45 0.38 -60.64 34.15
N LEU A 46 0.21 -60.95 35.44
CA LEU A 46 1.04 -61.92 36.18
C LEU A 46 0.25 -62.54 37.35
N LEU A 47 0.33 -63.87 37.46
CA LEU A 47 -0.36 -64.78 38.40
C LEU A 47 0.55 -65.16 39.59
N GLY A 48 0.03 -65.00 40.82
CA GLY A 48 0.22 -65.82 42.04
C GLY A 48 1.60 -65.86 42.76
N PRO A 49 1.70 -66.47 43.97
CA PRO A 49 0.65 -67.05 44.83
C PRO A 49 0.78 -66.69 46.35
N GLY A 50 -0.23 -67.04 47.15
CA GLY A 50 -0.04 -67.41 48.56
C GLY A 50 -0.44 -66.38 49.61
N GLY A 51 -1.60 -66.60 50.25
CA GLY A 51 -2.03 -65.80 51.40
C GLY A 51 -3.46 -66.11 51.86
N SER A 52 -3.71 -67.36 52.22
CA SER A 52 -4.97 -67.81 52.84
C SER A 52 -5.13 -67.16 54.21
N TRP A 53 -5.97 -66.13 54.32
CA TRP A 53 -6.62 -65.76 55.58
C TRP A 53 -8.13 -65.71 55.40
N ASN A 54 -8.77 -66.71 55.99
CA ASN A 54 -10.21 -66.79 56.22
C ASN A 54 -10.68 -65.59 57.03
N MET A 55 -11.35 -64.63 56.39
CA MET A 55 -12.46 -63.90 56.99
C MET A 55 -13.58 -63.73 55.96
N ALA A 56 -14.08 -64.85 55.48
CA ALA A 56 -15.45 -64.93 55.00
C ALA A 56 -16.38 -64.79 56.22
N ARG A 57 -16.70 -63.54 56.58
CA ARG A 57 -17.92 -63.21 57.31
C ARG A 57 -18.17 -61.72 57.18
N HIS A 58 -19.20 -61.43 56.37
CA HIS A 58 -19.80 -60.13 56.12
C HIS A 58 -19.35 -59.31 54.88
N PRO A 59 -19.30 -59.88 53.66
CA PRO A 59 -19.28 -59.05 52.44
C PRO A 59 -20.56 -58.21 52.35
N VAL A 60 -21.66 -58.71 52.92
CA VAL A 60 -22.94 -58.00 53.05
C VAL A 60 -22.83 -56.79 53.97
N LEU A 61 -22.00 -56.80 55.02
CA LEU A 61 -21.91 -55.68 55.96
C LEU A 61 -20.93 -54.60 55.47
N TRP A 62 -19.96 -54.96 54.63
CA TRP A 62 -19.14 -54.00 53.88
C TRP A 62 -19.88 -53.42 52.67
N PHE A 63 -20.73 -54.20 51.99
CA PHE A 63 -21.68 -53.69 50.99
C PHE A 63 -22.80 -52.85 51.62
N ILE A 64 -23.27 -53.18 52.84
CA ILE A 64 -24.23 -52.36 53.61
C ILE A 64 -23.55 -51.09 54.14
N LEU A 65 -22.28 -51.13 54.54
CA LEU A 65 -21.49 -49.93 54.90
C LEU A 65 -21.18 -49.05 53.68
N LEU A 66 -20.92 -49.64 52.51
CA LEU A 66 -20.77 -48.89 51.25
C LEU A 66 -22.13 -48.37 50.73
N SER A 67 -23.23 -49.10 50.89
CA SER A 67 -24.56 -48.63 50.47
C SER A 67 -25.18 -47.63 51.44
N ALA A 68 -24.87 -47.71 52.74
CA ALA A 68 -25.24 -46.70 53.73
C ALA A 68 -24.41 -45.41 53.63
N LEU A 69 -23.28 -45.43 52.91
CA LEU A 69 -22.52 -44.23 52.53
C LEU A 69 -23.00 -43.58 51.21
N ILE A 70 -23.94 -44.21 50.50
CA ILE A 70 -24.52 -43.68 49.26
C ILE A 70 -25.95 -43.11 49.50
N ASP A 71 -26.42 -43.06 50.75
CA ASP A 71 -27.68 -42.39 51.07
C ASP A 71 -27.49 -40.88 51.13
N LYS A 72 -27.93 -40.25 50.03
CA LYS A 72 -28.00 -38.82 49.71
C LYS A 72 -26.73 -38.24 49.06
N SER A 73 -26.49 -38.64 47.81
CA SER A 73 -25.89 -37.71 46.84
C SER A 73 -26.86 -36.54 46.65
N HIS A 74 -26.72 -35.54 47.52
CA HIS A 74 -27.45 -34.30 47.44
C HIS A 74 -26.91 -33.51 46.23
N ALA A 75 -27.44 -33.80 45.04
CA ALA A 75 -27.14 -33.04 43.84
C ALA A 75 -27.80 -31.66 43.93
N CYS A 76 -27.00 -30.60 43.91
CA CYS A 76 -27.55 -29.25 43.75
C CYS A 76 -28.04 -29.06 42.31
N PHE A 77 -29.29 -28.65 42.14
CA PHE A 77 -29.80 -28.16 40.87
C PHE A 77 -29.55 -26.65 40.79
N CYS A 78 -28.49 -26.24 40.12
CA CYS A 78 -28.11 -24.83 40.04
C CYS A 78 -29.20 -23.92 39.42
N ASP A 79 -30.05 -24.49 38.56
CA ASP A 79 -31.19 -23.80 37.94
C ASP A 79 -32.34 -23.50 38.91
N HIS A 80 -32.29 -24.02 40.14
CA HIS A 80 -33.12 -23.57 41.24
C HIS A 80 -32.90 -22.06 41.55
N PHE A 81 -31.72 -21.52 41.27
CA PHE A 81 -31.44 -20.09 41.37
C PHE A 81 -31.43 -19.46 39.97
N PRO A 82 -32.46 -18.68 39.60
CA PRO A 82 -32.56 -18.09 38.28
C PRO A 82 -31.45 -17.07 38.04
N TRP A 83 -31.01 -16.98 36.79
CA TRP A 83 -30.07 -15.95 36.37
C TRP A 83 -30.72 -14.57 36.34
N THR A 84 -29.97 -13.54 36.73
CA THR A 84 -30.31 -12.15 36.38
C THR A 84 -30.23 -11.95 34.86
N GLY A 85 -30.85 -10.87 34.38
CA GLY A 85 -30.54 -10.35 33.06
C GLY A 85 -29.03 -10.06 32.92
N TRP A 86 -28.53 -10.12 31.69
CA TRP A 86 -27.17 -9.65 31.41
C TRP A 86 -27.05 -8.17 31.72
N SER A 87 -25.94 -7.78 32.36
CA SER A 87 -25.59 -6.38 32.54
C SER A 87 -25.48 -5.67 31.20
N SER A 88 -25.58 -4.34 31.20
CA SER A 88 -25.13 -3.55 30.06
C SER A 88 -23.67 -3.88 29.74
N CYS A 89 -23.34 -3.87 28.45
CA CYS A 89 -21.98 -4.15 28.00
C CYS A 89 -21.02 -3.06 28.49
N SER A 90 -19.83 -3.44 28.97
CA SER A 90 -18.83 -2.48 29.46
C SER A 90 -18.29 -1.52 28.39
N LYS A 91 -18.37 -1.92 27.11
CA LYS A 91 -17.99 -1.08 25.95
C LYS A 91 -19.04 -1.18 24.85
N THR A 92 -19.22 -0.11 24.08
CA THR A 92 -20.14 -0.10 22.93
C THR A 92 -19.54 -0.74 21.67
N CYS A 93 -18.22 -0.88 21.61
CA CYS A 93 -17.44 -1.50 20.53
C CYS A 93 -16.02 -1.86 21.03
N ASN A 94 -15.18 -2.46 20.19
CA ASN A 94 -13.85 -2.98 20.55
C ASN A 94 -13.88 -4.01 21.70
N THR A 95 -14.84 -4.93 21.65
CA THR A 95 -15.00 -6.07 22.56
C THR A 95 -15.08 -5.65 24.03
N GLY A 96 -16.32 -5.48 24.51
CA GLY A 96 -16.63 -5.35 25.93
C GLY A 96 -16.96 -6.70 26.58
N THR A 97 -17.27 -6.64 27.86
CA THR A 97 -17.73 -7.76 28.67
C THR A 97 -19.05 -7.40 29.34
N GLN A 98 -19.91 -8.40 29.50
CA GLN A 98 -21.13 -8.30 30.28
C GLN A 98 -21.20 -9.51 31.21
N THR A 99 -21.78 -9.29 32.38
CA THR A 99 -21.89 -10.31 33.42
C THR A 99 -23.34 -10.56 33.80
N ARG A 100 -23.62 -11.77 34.27
CA ARG A 100 -24.88 -12.09 34.94
C ARG A 100 -24.58 -12.95 36.15
N SER A 101 -25.43 -12.89 37.16
CA SER A 101 -25.29 -13.67 38.38
C SER A 101 -26.57 -14.44 38.68
N ARG A 102 -26.47 -15.57 39.38
CA ARG A 102 -27.66 -16.26 39.90
C ARG A 102 -28.22 -15.51 41.11
N GLN A 103 -29.55 -15.44 41.21
CA GLN A 103 -30.25 -14.87 42.37
C GLN A 103 -30.26 -15.89 43.50
N VAL A 104 -29.13 -16.04 44.18
CA VAL A 104 -28.94 -17.05 45.23
C VAL A 104 -29.63 -16.62 46.52
N ILE A 105 -30.51 -17.48 47.03
CA ILE A 105 -31.12 -17.34 48.34
C ILE A 105 -30.49 -18.42 49.24
N LYS A 106 -29.78 -18.01 50.30
CA LYS A 106 -29.06 -18.91 51.23
C LYS A 106 -30.03 -19.59 52.21
N ASN A 107 -30.92 -20.42 51.69
CA ASN A 107 -31.87 -21.21 52.47
C ASN A 107 -31.31 -22.60 52.82
N GLU A 108 -32.11 -23.42 53.50
CA GLU A 108 -31.74 -24.79 53.89
C GLU A 108 -31.36 -25.67 52.68
N TYR A 109 -32.00 -25.48 51.52
CA TYR A 109 -31.69 -26.19 50.29
C TYR A 109 -30.27 -25.88 49.78
N TYR A 110 -29.85 -24.61 49.83
CA TYR A 110 -28.52 -24.17 49.39
C TYR A 110 -27.40 -24.89 50.14
N TRP A 111 -27.51 -24.97 51.48
CA TRP A 111 -26.49 -25.59 52.33
C TRP A 111 -26.54 -27.11 52.30
N LYS A 112 -27.73 -27.73 52.34
CA LYS A 112 -27.86 -29.19 52.34
C LYS A 112 -27.37 -29.86 51.06
N ASN A 113 -27.42 -29.16 49.93
CA ASN A 113 -27.01 -29.72 48.64
C ASN A 113 -25.64 -29.23 48.16
N SER A 114 -24.82 -28.65 49.04
CA SER A 114 -23.47 -28.16 48.70
C SER A 114 -23.43 -27.28 47.44
N CYS A 115 -24.48 -26.47 47.24
CA CYS A 115 -24.64 -25.67 46.02
C CYS A 115 -23.48 -24.70 45.81
N GLU A 116 -22.85 -24.22 46.87
CA GLU A 116 -21.68 -23.33 46.83
C GLU A 116 -20.48 -23.93 46.07
N GLN A 117 -20.26 -25.24 46.19
CA GLN A 117 -19.10 -25.92 45.60
C GLN A 117 -19.42 -26.46 44.20
N LEU A 118 -20.70 -26.72 43.91
CA LEU A 118 -21.14 -27.40 42.70
C LEU A 118 -21.64 -26.45 41.61
N CYS A 119 -22.04 -25.22 41.96
CA CYS A 119 -22.68 -24.29 41.02
C CYS A 119 -21.79 -23.11 40.60
N THR A 120 -21.91 -22.71 39.33
CA THR A 120 -21.41 -21.44 38.83
C THR A 120 -22.40 -20.32 39.15
N PHE A 121 -21.93 -19.29 39.85
CA PHE A 121 -22.77 -18.18 40.32
C PHE A 121 -22.68 -16.91 39.48
N TRP A 122 -21.63 -16.79 38.67
CA TRP A 122 -21.46 -15.71 37.72
C TRP A 122 -21.02 -16.27 36.37
N GLU A 123 -21.49 -15.62 35.31
CA GLU A 123 -21.00 -15.84 33.96
C GLU A 123 -20.54 -14.51 33.38
N THR A 124 -19.46 -14.56 32.62
CA THR A 124 -18.98 -13.42 31.84
C THR A 124 -18.94 -13.83 30.38
N ARG A 125 -19.42 -12.95 29.50
CA ARG A 125 -19.26 -13.13 28.06
C ARG A 125 -18.84 -11.83 27.39
N GLU A 126 -18.22 -11.98 26.24
CA GLU A 126 -17.91 -10.86 25.37
C GLU A 126 -19.19 -10.29 24.75
N CYS A 127 -19.20 -8.98 24.55
CA CYS A 127 -20.25 -8.24 23.87
C CYS A 127 -19.61 -7.17 22.98
N ASN A 128 -20.33 -6.73 21.95
CA ASN A 128 -19.88 -5.69 21.04
C ASN A 128 -18.47 -5.92 20.44
N ARG A 129 -18.27 -7.10 19.84
CA ARG A 129 -17.00 -7.54 19.22
C ARG A 129 -16.58 -6.72 17.99
N GLN A 130 -17.50 -5.94 17.41
CA GLN A 130 -17.20 -5.08 16.28
C GLN A 130 -16.13 -4.04 16.64
N ALA A 131 -15.21 -3.81 15.71
CA ALA A 131 -14.25 -2.71 15.83
C ALA A 131 -15.01 -1.37 15.86
N CYS A 132 -14.57 -0.45 16.71
CA CYS A 132 -15.11 0.90 16.73
C CYS A 132 -14.77 1.62 15.41
N PRO A 133 -15.73 2.34 14.79
CA PRO A 133 -15.43 3.19 13.64
C PRO A 133 -14.37 4.23 14.00
N ILE A 134 -13.30 4.31 13.20
CA ILE A 134 -12.25 5.30 13.38
C ILE A 134 -12.47 6.39 12.34
N ASN A 135 -12.88 7.57 12.81
CA ASN A 135 -13.06 8.73 11.95
C ASN A 135 -11.71 9.32 11.55
N CYS A 136 -11.68 9.83 10.32
CA CYS A 136 -10.54 10.55 9.79
C CYS A 136 -10.27 11.81 10.64
N LEU A 137 -9.00 12.07 10.95
CA LEU A 137 -8.56 13.25 11.68
C LEU A 137 -7.56 14.01 10.81
N LEU A 138 -7.94 15.22 10.42
CA LEU A 138 -7.07 16.17 9.74
C LEU A 138 -6.32 17.01 10.77
N GLY A 139 -5.07 17.32 10.48
CA GLY A 139 -4.32 18.31 11.26
C GLY A 139 -4.78 19.73 10.95
N ASP A 140 -4.34 20.66 11.78
CA ASP A 140 -4.49 22.08 11.49
C ASP A 140 -3.70 22.48 10.25
N TYR A 141 -4.13 23.56 9.62
CA TYR A 141 -3.35 24.13 8.53
C TYR A 141 -2.06 24.73 9.07
N GLY A 142 -0.96 24.50 8.34
CA GLY A 142 0.25 25.27 8.51
C GLY A 142 0.06 26.75 8.16
N PRO A 143 1.09 27.58 8.40
CA PRO A 143 1.06 28.98 8.00
C PRO A 143 0.84 29.12 6.50
N TRP A 144 0.31 30.26 6.08
CA TRP A 144 0.29 30.62 4.66
C TRP A 144 1.72 30.70 4.14
N SER A 145 1.96 30.13 2.97
CA SER A 145 3.18 30.34 2.24
C SER A 145 3.32 31.79 1.80
N ASP A 146 4.51 32.17 1.40
CA ASP A 146 4.73 33.42 0.70
C ASP A 146 3.87 33.49 -0.58
N CYS A 147 3.54 34.73 -0.97
CA CYS A 147 2.75 34.98 -2.18
C CYS A 147 3.57 34.62 -3.41
N ASP A 148 3.09 33.65 -4.18
CA ASP A 148 3.73 33.24 -5.42
C ASP A 148 3.59 34.36 -6.47
N PRO A 149 4.70 34.91 -6.99
CA PRO A 149 4.67 35.96 -8.00
C PRO A 149 4.01 35.59 -9.31
N CYS A 150 4.12 34.32 -9.71
CA CYS A 150 3.71 33.83 -11.01
C CYS A 150 2.24 33.39 -11.01
N VAL A 151 1.82 32.71 -9.95
CA VAL A 151 0.43 32.24 -9.79
C VAL A 151 -0.46 33.30 -9.10
N LYS A 152 0.13 34.29 -8.42
CA LYS A 152 -0.56 35.33 -7.63
C LYS A 152 -1.47 34.74 -6.55
N LYS A 153 -1.00 33.65 -5.92
CA LYS A 153 -1.73 32.93 -4.86
C LYS A 153 -0.79 32.53 -3.72
N GLN A 154 -1.34 32.43 -2.53
CA GLN A 154 -0.72 31.81 -1.36
C GLN A 154 -1.37 30.46 -1.09
N PHE A 155 -0.60 29.55 -0.52
CA PHE A 155 -1.05 28.19 -0.24
C PHE A 155 -0.84 27.86 1.23
N LYS A 156 -1.70 27.01 1.77
CA LYS A 156 -1.48 26.36 3.06
C LYS A 156 -1.87 24.90 2.96
N VAL A 157 -1.14 24.08 3.70
CA VAL A 157 -1.28 22.62 3.69
C VAL A 157 -1.59 22.12 5.08
N ARG A 158 -2.27 20.98 5.15
CA ARG A 158 -2.44 20.19 6.37
C ARG A 158 -2.22 18.72 6.05
N SER A 159 -1.81 17.97 7.07
CA SER A 159 -1.60 16.53 6.97
C SER A 159 -2.83 15.74 7.45
N ILE A 160 -2.90 14.48 7.03
CA ILE A 160 -3.82 13.51 7.62
C ILE A 160 -3.12 12.93 8.85
N LEU A 161 -3.62 13.22 10.05
CA LEU A 161 -3.08 12.69 11.30
C LEU A 161 -3.55 11.25 11.53
N ARG A 162 -4.81 10.97 11.19
CA ARG A 162 -5.38 9.62 11.28
C ARG A 162 -6.30 9.34 10.10
N PRO A 163 -6.03 8.30 9.29
CA PRO A 163 -6.95 7.90 8.22
C PRO A 163 -8.21 7.25 8.79
N SER A 164 -9.30 7.28 8.02
CA SER A 164 -10.53 6.56 8.37
C SER A 164 -10.34 5.04 8.30
N GLN A 165 -10.87 4.32 9.29
CA GLN A 165 -10.87 2.86 9.34
C GLN A 165 -12.19 2.31 9.88
N PHE A 166 -12.48 1.04 9.58
CA PHE A 166 -13.64 0.29 10.10
C PHE A 166 -14.99 0.98 9.91
N GLY A 167 -15.20 1.63 8.76
CA GLY A 167 -16.46 2.31 8.45
C GLY A 167 -16.61 3.70 9.06
N GLY A 168 -15.56 4.28 9.65
CA GLY A 168 -15.58 5.67 10.10
C GLY A 168 -15.71 6.68 8.96
N GLN A 169 -16.06 7.93 9.30
CA GLN A 169 -16.20 9.01 8.32
C GLN A 169 -14.88 9.29 7.61
N LYS A 170 -14.93 9.34 6.27
CA LYS A 170 -13.78 9.64 5.41
C LYS A 170 -13.49 11.14 5.44
N CYS A 171 -12.22 11.51 5.28
CA CYS A 171 -11.85 12.89 4.98
C CYS A 171 -12.38 13.27 3.59
N THR A 172 -13.18 14.33 3.51
CA THR A 172 -13.70 14.88 2.24
C THR A 172 -13.11 16.25 1.95
N GLU A 173 -12.61 16.92 2.98
CA GLU A 173 -12.08 18.26 2.88
C GLU A 173 -10.66 18.24 2.29
N PRO A 174 -10.28 19.26 1.49
CA PRO A 174 -9.02 19.26 0.78
C PRO A 174 -7.82 19.43 1.73
N LEU A 175 -6.70 18.80 1.38
CA LEU A 175 -5.43 18.91 2.12
C LEU A 175 -4.70 20.22 1.83
N VAL A 176 -4.98 20.84 0.67
CA VAL A 176 -4.39 22.10 0.22
C VAL A 176 -5.50 23.13 0.09
N ASN A 177 -5.25 24.35 0.56
CA ASN A 177 -6.12 25.49 0.33
C ASN A 177 -5.30 26.64 -0.29
N PHE A 178 -5.94 27.47 -1.11
CA PHE A 178 -5.31 28.60 -1.79
C PHE A 178 -6.16 29.86 -1.67
N GLN A 179 -5.49 31.01 -1.66
CA GLN A 179 -6.14 32.32 -1.72
C GLN A 179 -5.38 33.26 -2.66
N PRO A 180 -6.07 34.23 -3.29
CA PRO A 180 -5.40 35.25 -4.09
C PRO A 180 -4.51 36.15 -3.21
N CYS A 181 -3.41 36.64 -3.78
CA CYS A 181 -2.50 37.56 -3.10
C CYS A 181 -1.84 38.53 -4.10
N ILE A 182 -1.29 39.63 -3.60
CA ILE A 182 -0.51 40.59 -4.39
C ILE A 182 0.97 40.31 -4.12
N PRO A 183 1.75 39.89 -5.13
CA PRO A 183 3.15 39.54 -4.90
C PRO A 183 4.02 40.79 -4.76
N THR A 184 4.98 40.74 -3.83
CA THR A 184 5.97 41.80 -3.62
C THR A 184 7.09 41.75 -4.64
N LYS A 185 7.36 40.56 -5.20
CA LYS A 185 8.32 40.33 -6.28
C LYS A 185 7.56 40.17 -7.58
N LEU A 186 8.14 40.67 -8.68
CA LEU A 186 7.67 40.31 -10.02
C LEU A 186 8.01 38.84 -10.29
N CYS A 187 7.14 38.15 -11.04
CA CYS A 187 7.44 36.82 -11.54
C CYS A 187 8.64 36.93 -12.50
N LYS A 188 9.81 36.53 -12.01
CA LYS A 188 11.02 36.39 -12.81
C LYS A 188 11.09 34.93 -13.24
N ILE A 189 10.28 34.57 -14.25
CA ILE A 189 10.67 33.41 -15.06
C ILE A 189 11.95 33.90 -15.72
N GLU A 190 13.09 33.28 -15.39
CA GLU A 190 14.33 33.60 -16.10
C GLU A 190 14.01 33.51 -17.58
N GLU A 191 14.13 34.63 -18.30
CA GLU A 191 14.01 34.59 -19.75
C GLU A 191 15.06 33.60 -20.21
N ILE A 192 14.60 32.52 -20.82
CA ILE A 192 15.49 31.46 -21.29
C ILE A 192 16.34 32.10 -22.38
N ASP A 193 17.55 32.52 -22.02
CA ASP A 193 18.52 33.03 -22.98
C ASP A 193 18.91 31.87 -23.89
N CYS A 194 18.22 31.80 -25.03
CA CYS A 194 18.48 30.83 -26.06
C CYS A 194 19.89 31.01 -26.66
N LYS A 195 20.59 32.13 -26.41
CA LYS A 195 21.91 32.46 -26.99
C LYS A 195 21.89 32.27 -28.52
N ASN A 196 22.57 31.23 -28.99
CA ASN A 196 22.69 30.86 -30.40
C ASN A 196 21.69 29.75 -30.81
N LYS A 197 20.55 29.64 -30.13
CA LYS A 197 19.47 28.68 -30.42
C LYS A 197 18.24 29.41 -30.94
N PHE A 198 17.44 28.74 -31.76
CA PHE A 198 16.15 29.24 -32.23
C PHE A 198 15.13 29.19 -31.08
N ARG A 199 14.36 30.27 -30.92
CA ARG A 199 13.31 30.39 -29.90
C ARG A 199 11.95 30.15 -30.54
N CYS A 200 11.28 29.08 -30.11
CA CYS A 200 9.90 28.79 -30.49
C CYS A 200 8.93 29.78 -29.83
N ASP A 201 7.72 29.97 -30.40
CA ASP A 201 6.68 30.79 -29.79
C ASP A 201 6.24 30.26 -28.42
N SER A 202 6.26 28.94 -28.24
CA SER A 202 6.05 28.23 -26.97
C SER A 202 7.11 28.53 -25.91
N GLY A 203 8.19 29.25 -26.25
CA GLY A 203 9.28 29.59 -25.34
C GLY A 203 10.40 28.54 -25.24
N ARG A 204 10.27 27.40 -25.95
CA ARG A 204 11.32 26.37 -26.04
C ARG A 204 12.49 26.87 -26.90
N CYS A 205 13.73 26.59 -26.47
CA CYS A 205 14.93 26.85 -27.28
C CYS A 205 15.40 25.55 -27.97
N ILE A 206 15.40 25.53 -29.31
CA ILE A 206 15.90 24.41 -30.11
C ILE A 206 17.18 24.81 -30.85
N ALA A 207 18.03 23.84 -31.23
CA ALA A 207 19.25 24.15 -31.97
C ALA A 207 18.90 24.79 -33.33
N SER A 208 19.59 25.84 -33.77
CA SER A 208 19.26 26.55 -35.02
C SER A 208 19.36 25.70 -36.29
N LYS A 209 20.02 24.53 -36.22
CA LYS A 209 20.02 23.55 -37.31
C LYS A 209 18.64 22.91 -37.56
N LEU A 210 17.75 22.99 -36.58
CA LEU A 210 16.40 22.42 -36.63
C LEU A 210 15.40 23.35 -37.31
N GLU A 211 15.76 24.62 -37.51
CA GLU A 211 14.91 25.57 -38.24
C GLU A 211 14.83 25.20 -39.74
N CYS A 212 13.61 25.23 -40.28
CA CYS A 212 13.34 24.96 -41.69
C CYS A 212 13.89 23.61 -42.18
N ASN A 213 13.79 22.57 -41.38
CA ASN A 213 14.22 21.21 -41.70
C ASN A 213 13.07 20.31 -42.19
N GLY A 214 11.84 20.81 -42.19
CA GLY A 214 10.63 20.10 -42.62
C GLY A 214 9.98 19.23 -41.53
N GLU A 215 10.42 19.34 -40.27
CA GLU A 215 9.90 18.64 -39.10
C GLU A 215 9.48 19.66 -38.04
N ASN A 216 8.43 19.37 -37.28
CA ASN A 216 7.97 20.25 -36.20
C ASN A 216 8.75 19.92 -34.92
N ASP A 217 9.89 20.56 -34.70
CA ASP A 217 10.73 20.37 -33.50
C ASP A 217 10.30 21.27 -32.32
N CYS A 218 9.60 22.36 -32.60
CA CYS A 218 9.05 23.25 -31.57
C CYS A 218 7.79 22.69 -30.87
N GLY A 219 7.04 21.81 -31.53
CA GLY A 219 5.71 21.35 -31.13
C GLY A 219 4.58 22.27 -31.63
N ASP A 220 4.81 23.59 -31.66
CA ASP A 220 3.90 24.60 -32.22
C ASP A 220 4.15 24.92 -33.70
N ASN A 221 5.11 24.23 -34.33
CA ASN A 221 5.53 24.39 -35.73
C ASN A 221 6.14 25.76 -36.06
N SER A 222 6.56 26.56 -35.07
CA SER A 222 7.10 27.91 -35.27
C SER A 222 8.42 27.93 -36.05
N ASP A 223 9.22 26.88 -35.91
CA ASP A 223 10.48 26.60 -36.63
C ASP A 223 10.30 26.34 -38.13
N GLU A 224 9.05 26.18 -38.58
CA GLU A 224 8.72 25.75 -39.94
C GLU A 224 7.82 26.73 -40.71
N ARG A 225 7.43 27.87 -40.09
CA ARG A 225 6.45 28.82 -40.66
C ARG A 225 7.03 29.75 -41.72
N ASP A 226 8.22 30.32 -41.50
CA ASP A 226 8.81 31.33 -42.39
C ASP A 226 10.06 30.81 -43.11
N CYS A 227 9.85 29.73 -43.89
CA CYS A 227 10.93 29.00 -44.54
C CYS A 227 10.88 29.17 -46.05
N GLY A 228 11.89 29.84 -46.63
CA GLY A 228 12.02 29.93 -48.10
C GLY A 228 12.33 28.57 -48.75
N ARG A 229 13.26 27.80 -48.17
CA ARG A 229 13.59 26.43 -48.59
C ARG A 229 13.75 25.53 -47.37
N LYS A 230 13.11 24.37 -47.39
CA LYS A 230 13.19 23.38 -46.31
C LYS A 230 14.28 22.34 -46.61
N LYS A 231 15.14 22.08 -45.63
CA LYS A 231 16.21 21.06 -45.71
C LYS A 231 15.72 19.76 -45.08
N SER A 232 15.08 18.91 -45.88
CA SER A 232 14.54 17.63 -45.42
C SER A 232 15.59 16.79 -44.68
N VAL A 233 15.31 16.44 -43.43
CA VAL A 233 16.19 15.62 -42.57
C VAL A 233 16.23 14.17 -43.04
N CYS A 234 15.07 13.61 -43.40
CA CYS A 234 14.94 12.27 -43.95
C CYS A 234 14.75 12.31 -45.47
N SER A 235 15.24 11.28 -46.16
CA SER A 235 15.04 11.12 -47.61
C SER A 235 13.60 10.76 -47.96
N ARG A 236 12.84 10.19 -47.01
CA ARG A 236 11.44 9.77 -47.15
C ARG A 236 10.67 10.10 -45.87
N LYS A 237 9.35 10.17 -45.99
CA LYS A 237 8.46 10.34 -44.83
C LYS A 237 8.30 8.99 -44.12
N TYR A 238 8.70 8.93 -42.85
CA TYR A 238 8.54 7.77 -41.98
C TYR A 238 7.39 7.99 -41.00
N ILE A 239 6.72 6.91 -40.61
CA ILE A 239 5.61 6.95 -39.65
C ILE A 239 6.19 6.90 -38.22
N PRO A 240 5.68 7.67 -37.25
CA PRO A 240 6.14 7.57 -35.86
C PRO A 240 5.74 6.23 -35.23
N ILE A 241 6.45 5.82 -34.18
CA ILE A 241 6.10 4.63 -33.40
C ILE A 241 4.71 4.85 -32.76
N PRO A 242 3.75 3.92 -32.92
CA PRO A 242 2.44 4.04 -32.29
C PRO A 242 2.54 4.15 -30.77
N ASN A 243 1.75 5.04 -30.17
CA ASN A 243 1.68 5.24 -28.71
C ASN A 243 3.02 5.56 -28.03
N VAL A 244 3.98 6.16 -28.74
CA VAL A 244 5.30 6.51 -28.19
C VAL A 244 5.25 7.46 -26.98
N ASN A 245 4.18 8.26 -26.86
CA ASN A 245 3.95 9.13 -25.71
C ASN A 245 3.72 8.35 -24.40
N ARG A 246 3.25 7.10 -24.46
CA ARG A 246 3.10 6.28 -23.24
C ARG A 246 4.46 6.01 -22.57
N MET A 247 5.53 5.97 -23.36
CA MET A 247 6.91 5.82 -22.86
C MET A 247 7.45 7.12 -22.23
N SER A 248 6.84 8.27 -22.52
CA SER A 248 7.25 9.58 -22.01
C SER A 248 6.38 10.12 -20.87
N THR A 249 5.29 9.42 -20.53
CA THR A 249 4.51 9.74 -19.32
C THR A 249 5.31 9.45 -18.05
N GLY A 250 5.12 10.27 -17.03
CA GLY A 250 5.64 9.97 -15.71
C GLY A 250 4.78 8.91 -15.01
N PHE A 251 5.32 8.31 -13.95
CA PHE A 251 4.72 7.21 -13.23
C PHE A 251 4.71 7.51 -11.73
N ASN A 252 3.52 7.45 -11.12
CA ASN A 252 3.38 7.59 -9.67
C ASN A 252 3.49 6.20 -9.02
N PHE A 253 4.61 5.96 -8.33
CA PHE A 253 4.93 4.67 -7.73
C PHE A 253 3.95 4.25 -6.64
N LEU A 254 3.50 5.19 -5.82
CA LEU A 254 2.57 4.90 -4.72
C LEU A 254 1.18 4.53 -5.26
N ALA A 255 0.69 5.29 -6.25
CA ALA A 255 -0.58 5.01 -6.91
C ALA A 255 -0.51 3.82 -7.87
N GLY A 256 0.66 3.49 -8.41
CA GLY A 256 0.83 2.48 -9.45
C GLY A 256 0.26 2.89 -10.81
N GLU A 257 0.21 4.19 -11.11
CA GLU A 257 -0.50 4.74 -12.26
C GLU A 257 0.41 5.68 -13.09
N PRO A 258 0.30 5.65 -14.43
CA PRO A 258 0.90 6.69 -15.27
C PRO A 258 0.19 8.03 -15.02
N ARG A 259 0.95 9.11 -15.11
CA ARG A 259 0.53 10.49 -14.88
C ARG A 259 0.78 11.32 -16.15
N GLY A 260 0.91 12.64 -16.01
CA GLY A 260 1.16 13.55 -17.11
C GLY A 260 2.42 13.24 -17.92
N GLU A 261 2.47 13.81 -19.13
CA GLU A 261 3.64 13.72 -20.02
C GLU A 261 4.82 14.48 -19.44
N VAL A 262 5.94 13.78 -19.23
CA VAL A 262 7.18 14.34 -18.64
C VAL A 262 8.23 14.60 -19.72
N LEU A 263 8.35 13.67 -20.69
CA LEU A 263 9.26 13.79 -21.82
C LEU A 263 8.49 14.07 -23.12
N ASP A 264 9.18 14.68 -24.08
CA ASP A 264 8.64 14.92 -25.41
C ASP A 264 9.19 13.93 -26.43
N ASN A 265 8.42 12.87 -26.68
CA ASN A 265 8.78 11.86 -27.69
C ASN A 265 8.28 12.21 -29.10
N SER A 266 7.76 13.42 -29.33
CA SER A 266 7.53 13.94 -30.68
C SER A 266 8.80 14.56 -31.28
N PHE A 267 9.71 15.05 -30.43
CA PHE A 267 10.98 15.66 -30.83
C PHE A 267 11.95 14.64 -31.46
N THR A 268 12.48 14.97 -32.64
CA THR A 268 13.38 14.11 -33.42
C THR A 268 14.82 14.60 -33.44
N GLY A 269 15.07 15.85 -33.05
CA GLY A 269 16.41 16.41 -32.89
C GLY A 269 17.21 16.48 -34.19
N GLY A 270 16.53 16.51 -35.35
CA GLY A 270 17.17 16.65 -36.65
C GLY A 270 18.04 15.46 -37.08
N ILE A 271 17.89 14.31 -36.43
CA ILE A 271 18.56 13.06 -36.80
C ILE A 271 17.50 12.08 -37.33
N CYS A 272 17.70 11.60 -38.56
CA CYS A 272 16.82 10.62 -39.19
C CYS A 272 17.12 9.19 -38.69
N LYS A 273 16.82 8.90 -37.42
CA LYS A 273 16.95 7.55 -36.85
C LYS A 273 15.69 6.74 -37.12
N THR A 274 15.83 5.57 -37.74
CA THR A 274 14.70 4.68 -38.05
C THR A 274 14.93 3.27 -37.54
N VAL A 275 13.84 2.58 -37.23
CA VAL A 275 13.85 1.16 -36.83
C VAL A 275 12.84 0.39 -37.68
N LYS A 276 13.22 -0.78 -38.17
CA LYS A 276 12.34 -1.63 -38.96
C LYS A 276 11.70 -2.68 -38.06
N SER A 277 10.39 -2.86 -38.19
CA SER A 277 9.67 -3.99 -37.61
C SER A 277 9.49 -5.07 -38.67
N ILE A 278 9.55 -6.34 -38.28
CA ILE A 278 9.37 -7.49 -39.18
C ILE A 278 8.02 -7.42 -39.92
N LYS A 279 6.97 -6.95 -39.23
CA LYS A 279 5.60 -6.88 -39.78
C LYS A 279 5.30 -5.59 -40.55
N ALA A 280 6.14 -4.56 -40.42
CA ALA A 280 5.89 -3.27 -41.06
C ALA A 280 6.63 -3.18 -42.39
N SER A 281 5.93 -2.73 -43.44
CA SER A 281 6.53 -2.49 -44.75
C SER A 281 7.56 -1.35 -44.72
N ASN A 282 7.21 -0.24 -44.06
CA ASN A 282 8.07 0.93 -43.89
C ASN A 282 8.69 0.98 -42.48
N PRO A 283 9.95 1.44 -42.34
CA PRO A 283 10.55 1.69 -41.03
C PRO A 283 9.80 2.77 -40.24
N TYR A 284 9.80 2.64 -38.92
CA TYR A 284 9.29 3.64 -38.00
C TYR A 284 10.36 4.69 -37.69
N ARG A 285 9.93 5.95 -37.49
CA ARG A 285 10.79 7.04 -37.02
C ARG A 285 10.98 6.91 -35.51
N VAL A 286 12.24 6.94 -35.06
CA VAL A 286 12.62 6.89 -33.65
C VAL A 286 12.80 8.32 -33.13
N PRO A 287 12.15 8.71 -32.01
CA PRO A 287 12.38 10.00 -31.35
C PRO A 287 13.78 10.15 -30.78
N ALA A 288 14.23 11.39 -30.59
CA ALA A 288 15.57 11.68 -30.08
C ALA A 288 15.81 11.23 -28.63
N ASN A 289 14.76 11.14 -27.81
CA ASN A 289 14.86 10.65 -26.43
C ASN A 289 15.12 9.15 -26.33
N LEU A 290 14.78 8.35 -27.36
CA LEU A 290 14.94 6.90 -27.35
C LEU A 290 16.31 6.48 -27.89
N GLU A 291 17.11 5.91 -27.00
CA GLU A 291 18.46 5.40 -27.30
C GLU A 291 18.41 4.08 -28.07
N ASP A 292 17.51 3.16 -27.70
CA ASP A 292 17.28 1.92 -28.44
C ASP A 292 15.80 1.55 -28.46
N VAL A 293 15.36 0.96 -29.57
CA VAL A 293 14.00 0.43 -29.74
C VAL A 293 14.10 -0.88 -30.51
N ASN A 294 13.55 -1.95 -29.95
CA ASN A 294 13.53 -3.26 -30.58
C ASN A 294 12.11 -3.82 -30.68
N PHE A 295 11.69 -4.25 -31.88
CA PHE A 295 10.39 -4.88 -32.14
C PHE A 295 10.44 -6.41 -32.14
N GLU A 296 11.62 -7.01 -32.04
CA GLU A 296 11.80 -8.47 -32.00
C GLU A 296 11.51 -9.00 -30.60
N VAL A 297 10.22 -9.14 -30.30
CA VAL A 297 9.74 -9.68 -29.02
C VAL A 297 9.01 -10.99 -29.27
N GLU A 298 9.64 -12.10 -28.90
CA GLU A 298 9.04 -13.43 -28.93
C GLU A 298 8.11 -13.58 -27.72
N ILE A 299 6.87 -14.02 -27.97
CA ILE A 299 5.96 -14.48 -26.92
C ILE A 299 6.31 -15.93 -26.63
N LYS A 300 6.68 -16.24 -25.40
CA LYS A 300 7.02 -17.61 -24.97
C LYS A 300 5.87 -18.16 -24.13
N GLU A 301 5.69 -19.48 -24.10
CA GLU A 301 4.67 -20.10 -23.23
C GLU A 301 4.89 -19.76 -21.75
N ASP A 302 6.14 -19.55 -21.35
CA ASP A 302 6.55 -19.06 -20.01
C ASP A 302 5.99 -17.67 -19.64
N ASP A 303 5.45 -16.91 -20.60
CA ASP A 303 4.82 -15.61 -20.36
C ASP A 303 3.41 -15.76 -19.74
N LEU A 304 2.74 -16.90 -19.90
CA LEU A 304 1.49 -17.22 -19.21
C LEU A 304 1.78 -17.82 -17.84
N LYS A 305 1.34 -17.15 -16.79
CA LYS A 305 1.57 -17.56 -15.40
C LYS A 305 0.26 -17.62 -14.65
N THR A 306 0.12 -18.70 -13.90
CA THR A 306 -1.04 -18.96 -13.03
C THR A 306 -0.55 -19.03 -11.58
N GLU A 307 -1.15 -18.23 -10.72
CA GLU A 307 -0.78 -18.12 -9.31
C GLU A 307 -2.02 -18.36 -8.44
N PHE A 308 -1.86 -19.20 -7.41
CA PHE A 308 -2.91 -19.51 -6.44
C PHE A 308 -2.64 -18.78 -5.13
N TYR A 309 -3.66 -18.14 -4.60
CA TYR A 309 -3.60 -17.33 -3.40
C TYR A 309 -4.69 -17.80 -2.43
N THR A 310 -4.28 -18.26 -1.25
CA THR A 310 -5.24 -18.58 -0.16
C THR A 310 -5.92 -17.33 0.37
N ASP A 311 -5.22 -16.19 0.33
CA ASP A 311 -5.72 -14.87 0.67
C ASP A 311 -4.91 -13.80 -0.09
N LEU A 312 -5.30 -12.53 0.05
CA LEU A 312 -4.65 -11.41 -0.66
C LEU A 312 -3.35 -10.90 0.01
N THR A 313 -2.94 -11.44 1.16
CA THR A 313 -1.77 -10.94 1.90
C THR A 313 -0.42 -11.11 1.19
N PRO A 314 -0.15 -12.19 0.41
CA PRO A 314 1.14 -12.35 -0.28
C PRO A 314 1.37 -11.29 -1.37
N ILE A 315 0.30 -10.76 -1.97
CA ILE A 315 0.36 -9.71 -2.99
C ILE A 315 0.97 -8.43 -2.41
N GLY A 316 0.67 -8.11 -1.15
CA GLY A 316 1.23 -6.96 -0.43
C GLY A 316 2.69 -7.14 -0.03
N LYS A 317 3.06 -8.29 0.52
CA LYS A 317 4.43 -8.56 1.02
C LYS A 317 5.50 -8.48 -0.09
N ASN A 318 5.13 -8.85 -1.32
CA ASN A 318 6.01 -8.73 -2.49
C ASN A 318 6.33 -7.28 -2.91
N LYS A 319 5.57 -6.29 -2.41
CA LYS A 319 5.81 -4.85 -2.63
C LYS A 319 6.75 -4.27 -1.55
N ASP A 320 6.60 -4.69 -0.30
CA ASP A 320 7.34 -4.15 0.86
C ASP A 320 8.77 -4.68 1.01
N GLN A 321 9.05 -5.93 0.62
CA GLN A 321 10.43 -6.45 0.66
C GLN A 321 11.37 -5.80 -0.37
N LYS A 322 10.83 -5.06 -1.36
CA LYS A 322 11.59 -4.53 -2.51
C LYS A 322 11.90 -3.03 -2.43
N THR A 323 11.37 -2.34 -1.41
CA THR A 323 11.81 -1.00 -0.98
C THR A 323 13.00 -1.06 -0.02
N SER A 324 13.45 -2.26 0.37
CA SER A 324 14.55 -2.46 1.31
C SER A 324 15.91 -2.53 0.62
N ALA A 325 16.29 -1.49 -0.13
CA ALA A 325 17.73 -1.17 -0.26
C ALA A 325 18.15 -0.48 1.04
N SER A 326 18.29 -1.26 2.11
CA SER A 326 18.74 -0.77 3.42
C SER A 326 20.24 -0.45 3.32
N THR A 327 20.57 0.80 3.01
CA THR A 327 21.87 1.36 3.39
C THR A 327 21.81 1.56 4.89
N LYS A 328 22.47 0.67 5.64
CA LYS A 328 22.73 0.88 7.07
C LYS A 328 23.66 2.09 7.20
N ASP A 329 23.09 3.23 7.53
CA ASP A 329 23.85 4.29 8.19
C ASP A 329 23.07 4.78 9.42
N GLU A 330 23.81 4.91 10.53
CA GLU A 330 23.28 5.21 11.86
C GLU A 330 22.85 6.67 11.94
N ARG A 331 21.65 6.96 11.41
CA ARG A 331 20.72 8.06 11.76
C ARG A 331 19.96 8.48 10.49
N GLY A 332 18.79 7.88 10.28
CA GLY A 332 17.83 8.27 9.24
C GLY A 332 17.72 7.25 8.12
N VAL A 333 16.57 6.58 8.04
CA VAL A 333 16.24 5.68 6.92
C VAL A 333 15.96 6.55 5.70
N HIS A 334 16.98 6.82 4.90
CA HIS A 334 16.79 7.32 3.54
C HIS A 334 16.52 6.10 2.67
N VAL A 335 15.30 5.97 2.12
CA VAL A 335 14.96 4.91 1.15
C VAL A 335 15.13 5.51 -0.26
N PRO A 336 16.30 5.38 -0.92
CA PRO A 336 16.40 5.73 -2.33
C PRO A 336 15.60 4.72 -3.15
N ILE A 337 14.43 5.12 -3.64
CA ILE A 337 13.56 4.28 -4.47
C ILE A 337 14.03 4.39 -5.93
N PHE A 338 15.02 3.59 -6.32
CA PHE A 338 15.24 3.27 -7.73
C PHE A 338 14.64 1.89 -8.01
N TYR A 339 13.64 1.84 -8.89
CA TYR A 339 12.74 0.69 -9.02
C TYR A 339 12.76 0.10 -10.44
N SER A 340 12.68 -1.23 -10.51
CA SER A 340 12.50 -1.97 -11.75
C SER A 340 11.24 -2.84 -11.64
N SER A 341 10.33 -2.69 -12.60
CA SER A 341 9.06 -3.44 -12.63
C SER A 341 9.25 -4.94 -12.82
N THR A 342 10.36 -5.39 -13.42
CA THR A 342 10.68 -6.83 -13.55
C THR A 342 10.87 -7.51 -12.19
N LYS A 343 11.31 -6.75 -11.17
CA LYS A 343 11.42 -7.26 -9.80
C LYS A 343 10.07 -7.23 -9.08
N SER A 344 9.06 -6.50 -9.53
CA SER A 344 7.80 -6.30 -8.83
C SER A 344 6.63 -6.87 -9.62
N GLN A 345 6.22 -8.07 -9.23
CA GLN A 345 5.18 -8.85 -9.90
C GLN A 345 3.74 -8.38 -9.63
N SER A 346 3.53 -7.34 -8.80
CA SER A 346 2.19 -6.82 -8.50
C SER A 346 1.93 -5.49 -9.22
N SER A 347 1.46 -5.60 -10.46
CA SER A 347 0.79 -4.53 -11.19
C SER A 347 -0.66 -4.39 -10.69
N THR A 348 -0.87 -4.14 -9.42
CA THR A 348 -2.22 -3.88 -8.92
C THR A 348 -2.56 -2.41 -9.16
N GLN A 349 -3.42 -2.16 -10.15
CA GLN A 349 -4.16 -0.90 -10.19
C GLN A 349 -4.88 -0.73 -8.84
N ASN A 350 -4.71 0.45 -8.23
CA ASN A 350 -5.13 0.71 -6.85
C ASN A 350 -6.63 0.45 -6.63
N SER A 351 -7.47 0.71 -7.63
CA SER A 351 -8.90 0.41 -7.62
C SER A 351 -9.21 -1.08 -7.64
N ALA A 352 -8.59 -1.84 -8.55
CA ALA A 352 -8.87 -3.27 -8.73
C ALA A 352 -8.51 -4.09 -7.47
N PHE A 353 -7.40 -3.77 -6.81
CA PHE A 353 -7.03 -4.45 -5.56
C PHE A 353 -7.96 -4.10 -4.40
N LYS A 354 -8.40 -2.83 -4.33
CA LYS A 354 -9.40 -2.40 -3.35
C LYS A 354 -10.73 -3.13 -3.53
N GLU A 355 -11.17 -3.34 -4.77
CA GLU A 355 -12.37 -4.12 -5.08
C GLU A 355 -12.22 -5.58 -4.66
N ALA A 356 -11.06 -6.21 -4.92
CA ALA A 356 -10.78 -7.58 -4.49
C ALA A 356 -10.84 -7.73 -2.96
N ILE A 357 -10.28 -6.78 -2.20
CA ILE A 357 -10.40 -6.74 -0.73
C ILE A 357 -11.86 -6.56 -0.30
N GLN A 358 -12.59 -5.64 -0.93
CA GLN A 358 -14.01 -5.45 -0.63
C GLN A 358 -14.86 -6.69 -0.91
N ALA A 359 -14.51 -7.45 -1.94
CA ALA A 359 -15.16 -8.71 -2.27
C ALA A 359 -14.82 -9.83 -1.28
N SER A 360 -13.59 -9.89 -0.76
CA SER A 360 -13.18 -10.88 0.25
C SER A 360 -13.89 -10.71 1.59
N HIS A 361 -14.32 -9.49 1.93
CA HIS A 361 -15.12 -9.25 3.14
C HIS A 361 -16.51 -9.92 3.11
N LYS A 362 -17.04 -10.28 1.93
CA LYS A 362 -18.39 -10.85 1.80
C LYS A 362 -18.44 -12.35 2.06
N LYS A 363 -17.36 -13.08 1.79
CA LYS A 363 -17.27 -14.55 1.93
C LYS A 363 -15.82 -14.98 2.10
N ASP A 364 -15.61 -16.12 2.73
CA ASP A 364 -14.28 -16.72 2.82
C ASP A 364 -13.76 -17.05 1.40
N SER A 365 -12.70 -16.37 0.99
CA SER A 365 -12.33 -16.24 -0.41
C SER A 365 -10.87 -16.57 -0.66
N SER A 366 -10.67 -17.44 -1.63
CA SER A 366 -9.36 -17.71 -2.22
C SER A 366 -9.33 -17.14 -3.64
N PHE A 367 -8.13 -16.93 -4.18
CA PHE A 367 -7.95 -16.24 -5.45
C PHE A 367 -7.04 -17.00 -6.42
N ILE A 368 -7.36 -16.95 -7.70
CA ILE A 368 -6.51 -17.44 -8.80
C ILE A 368 -6.18 -16.25 -9.67
N ARG A 369 -4.90 -15.95 -9.84
CA ARG A 369 -4.43 -14.91 -10.76
C ARG A 369 -3.89 -15.56 -12.02
N ILE A 370 -4.42 -15.15 -13.16
CA ILE A 370 -3.93 -15.54 -14.48
C ILE A 370 -3.34 -14.30 -15.11
N HIS A 371 -2.04 -14.30 -15.38
CA HIS A 371 -1.36 -13.16 -15.96
C HIS A 371 -0.51 -13.57 -17.17
N MET A 372 -0.62 -12.79 -18.24
CA MET A 372 0.14 -12.97 -19.48
C MET A 372 0.59 -11.62 -20.03
N VAL A 373 1.89 -11.49 -20.30
CA VAL A 373 2.47 -10.25 -20.84
C VAL A 373 2.68 -10.41 -22.34
N ILE A 374 2.03 -9.56 -23.13
CA ILE A 374 2.22 -9.50 -24.58
C ILE A 374 3.07 -8.28 -24.89
N LYS A 375 4.36 -8.48 -25.14
CA LYS A 375 5.28 -7.41 -25.53
C LYS A 375 5.12 -7.14 -27.03
N VAL A 376 5.19 -5.87 -27.42
CA VAL A 376 5.19 -5.41 -28.82
C VAL A 376 6.55 -4.81 -29.20
N LEU A 377 7.18 -4.12 -28.25
CA LEU A 377 8.54 -3.61 -28.40
C LEU A 377 9.21 -3.45 -27.04
N ASN A 378 10.53 -3.39 -27.05
CA ASN A 378 11.36 -2.93 -25.94
C ASN A 378 11.96 -1.57 -26.29
N PHE A 379 12.16 -0.72 -25.29
CA PHE A 379 12.78 0.59 -25.47
C PHE A 379 13.75 0.90 -24.33
N THR A 380 14.74 1.73 -24.65
CA THR A 380 15.62 2.37 -23.68
C THR A 380 15.68 3.88 -23.95
N MET A 381 15.64 4.65 -22.87
CA MET A 381 15.67 6.10 -22.87
C MET A 381 17.13 6.56 -22.72
N LYS A 382 17.51 7.62 -23.42
CA LYS A 382 18.84 8.21 -23.28
C LYS A 382 19.08 8.66 -21.83
N SER A 383 20.31 8.51 -21.35
CA SER A 383 20.67 8.87 -19.97
C SER A 383 20.82 10.39 -19.73
N LYS A 384 21.09 11.18 -20.78
CA LYS A 384 21.39 12.62 -20.71
C LYS A 384 20.75 13.40 -21.85
N ASP A 385 20.61 14.72 -21.67
CA ASP A 385 20.05 15.65 -22.66
C ASP A 385 18.66 15.25 -23.18
N LEU A 386 17.82 14.74 -22.28
CA LEU A 386 16.43 14.42 -22.56
C LEU A 386 15.64 15.70 -22.84
N GLN A 387 14.76 15.64 -23.85
CA GLN A 387 13.80 16.70 -24.11
C GLN A 387 12.55 16.51 -23.25
N LEU A 388 12.29 17.51 -22.41
CA LEU A 388 11.12 17.58 -21.55
C LEU A 388 9.89 18.01 -22.34
N SER A 389 8.72 17.55 -21.91
CA SER A 389 7.44 18.05 -22.46
C SER A 389 7.27 19.54 -22.11
N ASN A 390 6.63 20.29 -23.00
CA ASN A 390 6.37 21.72 -22.74
C ASN A 390 5.51 21.91 -21.48
N VAL A 391 4.50 21.05 -21.29
CA VAL A 391 3.60 21.11 -20.12
C VAL A 391 4.35 20.85 -18.81
N PHE A 392 5.28 19.89 -18.80
CA PHE A 392 6.09 19.60 -17.62
C PHE A 392 7.11 20.70 -17.35
N LEU A 393 7.79 21.19 -18.40
CA LEU A 393 8.76 22.26 -18.29
C LEU A 393 8.11 23.55 -17.77
N GLU A 394 6.92 23.89 -18.27
CA GLU A 394 6.14 25.03 -17.79
C GLU A 394 5.80 24.87 -16.30
N ALA A 395 5.30 23.70 -15.88
CA ALA A 395 5.00 23.44 -14.48
C ALA A 395 6.23 23.49 -13.57
N LEU A 396 7.41 23.07 -14.07
CA LEU A 396 8.67 23.18 -13.34
C LEU A 396 9.14 24.63 -13.22
N ASN A 397 9.02 25.42 -14.28
CA ASN A 397 9.43 26.82 -14.29
C ASN A 397 8.52 27.70 -13.43
N GLN A 398 7.28 27.27 -13.20
CA GLN A 398 6.32 27.94 -12.30
C GLN A 398 6.57 27.62 -10.81
N LEU A 399 7.53 26.75 -10.47
CA LEU A 399 7.83 26.47 -9.08
C LEU A 399 8.60 27.62 -8.41
N PRO A 400 8.31 27.89 -7.13
CA PRO A 400 9.12 28.81 -6.35
C PRO A 400 10.53 28.25 -6.13
N LEU A 401 11.52 29.15 -6.08
CA LEU A 401 12.89 28.81 -5.69
C LEU A 401 12.97 28.40 -4.21
N ASP A 402 12.15 29.04 -3.37
CA ASP A 402 12.02 28.70 -1.96
C ASP A 402 11.16 27.46 -1.81
N TYR A 403 11.61 26.52 -0.97
CA TYR A 403 10.91 25.25 -0.79
C TYR A 403 9.48 25.45 -0.29
N ASN A 404 8.51 24.97 -1.07
CA ASN A 404 7.09 24.98 -0.73
C ASN A 404 6.49 23.59 -0.93
N TYR A 405 6.23 22.88 0.17
CA TYR A 405 5.70 21.52 0.12
C TYR A 405 4.42 21.40 -0.73
N ALA A 406 3.50 22.37 -0.65
CA ALA A 406 2.21 22.33 -1.34
C ALA A 406 2.33 22.32 -2.87
N LEU A 407 3.27 23.11 -3.39
CA LEU A 407 3.48 23.25 -4.83
C LEU A 407 4.32 22.09 -5.38
N TYR A 408 5.34 21.69 -4.63
CA TYR A 408 6.17 20.55 -5.01
C TYR A 408 5.40 19.23 -4.95
N SER A 409 4.55 19.01 -3.95
CA SER A 409 3.75 17.79 -3.85
C SER A 409 2.82 17.62 -5.05
N ARG A 410 2.30 18.72 -5.59
CA ARG A 410 1.43 18.74 -6.76
C ARG A 410 2.10 18.24 -8.03
N ILE A 411 3.43 18.40 -8.17
CA ILE A 411 4.17 17.81 -9.30
C ILE A 411 4.08 16.29 -9.25
N PHE A 412 4.25 15.70 -8.08
CA PHE A 412 4.16 14.24 -7.93
C PHE A 412 2.75 13.71 -8.17
N GLU A 413 1.72 14.51 -7.87
CA GLU A 413 0.33 14.17 -8.20
C GLU A 413 0.05 14.28 -9.70
N ASN A 414 0.52 15.35 -10.36
CA ASN A 414 0.23 15.64 -11.76
C ASN A 414 1.08 14.84 -12.75
N PHE A 415 2.38 14.71 -12.47
CA PHE A 415 3.38 14.14 -13.37
C PHE A 415 3.98 12.84 -12.83
N GLY A 416 3.73 12.50 -11.56
CA GLY A 416 4.25 11.29 -10.95
C GLY A 416 5.62 11.47 -10.32
N THR A 417 6.17 10.36 -9.86
CA THR A 417 7.40 10.29 -9.07
C THR A 417 8.62 9.84 -9.87
N HIS A 418 8.38 9.09 -10.94
CA HIS A 418 9.39 8.43 -11.76
C HIS A 418 9.09 8.65 -13.24
N TYR A 419 10.06 8.38 -14.11
CA TYR A 419 9.87 8.26 -15.55
C TYR A 419 10.49 6.94 -16.03
N PHE A 420 10.12 6.49 -17.22
CA PHE A 420 10.62 5.23 -17.77
C PHE A 420 12.02 5.40 -18.38
N THR A 421 13.03 4.76 -17.78
CA THR A 421 14.39 4.70 -18.34
C THR A 421 14.54 3.54 -19.34
N SER A 422 13.86 2.43 -19.09
CA SER A 422 13.74 1.31 -20.02
C SER A 422 12.47 0.53 -19.73
N GLY A 423 11.99 -0.23 -20.70
CA GLY A 423 10.80 -1.05 -20.52
C GLY A 423 10.34 -1.73 -21.81
N SER A 424 9.16 -2.33 -21.72
CA SER A 424 8.46 -2.90 -22.85
C SER A 424 7.11 -2.22 -23.02
N LEU A 425 6.71 -1.95 -24.26
CA LEU A 425 5.35 -1.54 -24.58
C LEU A 425 4.58 -2.74 -25.14
N GLY A 426 3.32 -2.85 -24.77
CA GLY A 426 2.45 -3.93 -25.21
C GLY A 426 1.15 -3.98 -24.41
N GLY A 427 0.64 -5.18 -24.19
CA GLY A 427 -0.54 -5.44 -23.38
C GLY A 427 -0.25 -6.42 -22.26
N VAL A 428 -1.09 -6.38 -21.23
CA VAL A 428 -1.10 -7.39 -20.17
C VAL A 428 -2.52 -7.90 -20.05
N TYR A 429 -2.68 -9.22 -20.12
CA TYR A 429 -3.89 -9.90 -19.72
C TYR A 429 -3.71 -10.29 -18.26
N ASP A 430 -4.44 -9.67 -17.34
CA ASP A 430 -4.33 -9.92 -15.90
C ASP A 430 -5.73 -10.05 -15.32
N LEU A 431 -6.08 -11.26 -14.88
CA LEU A 431 -7.37 -11.57 -14.27
C LEU A 431 -7.17 -12.15 -12.88
N LEU A 432 -8.01 -11.70 -11.95
CA LEU A 432 -8.07 -12.22 -10.59
C LEU A 432 -9.45 -12.83 -10.34
N TYR A 433 -9.51 -14.15 -10.30
CA TYR A 433 -10.73 -14.89 -9.99
C TYR A 433 -10.88 -15.08 -8.48
N GLN A 434 -12.10 -14.89 -7.97
CA GLN A 434 -12.44 -15.13 -6.57
C GLN A 434 -13.30 -16.40 -6.46
N TYR A 435 -12.88 -17.36 -5.63
CA TYR A 435 -13.65 -18.56 -5.33
C TYR A 435 -13.89 -18.70 -3.83
N SER A 436 -14.96 -19.40 -3.45
CA SER A 436 -15.28 -19.67 -2.04
C SER A 436 -14.37 -20.79 -1.54
N ALA A 437 -13.64 -20.58 -0.44
CA ALA A 437 -12.75 -21.60 0.11
C ALA A 437 -13.49 -22.84 0.66
N ARG A 438 -14.81 -22.75 0.84
CA ARG A 438 -15.66 -23.80 1.42
C ARG A 438 -16.22 -24.81 0.42
N ASN A 439 -16.02 -24.61 -0.88
CA ASN A 439 -16.52 -25.50 -1.95
C ASN A 439 -15.39 -26.10 -2.75
#